data_AF-A0A354FWK0-F1
#
_entry.id   AF-A0A354FWK0-F1
#
_cell.length_a   1.000
_cell.length_b   1.000
_cell.length_c   1.000
_cell.angle_alpha   90.00
_cell.angle_beta   90.00
_cell.angle_gamma   90.00
#
_symmetry.space_group_name_H-M   'P 1'
#
loop_
_entity.id
_entity.type
_entity.pdbx_description
1 polymer ?
#
loop_
_entity_poly.entity_id
_entity_poly.type
_entity_poly.pdbx_seq_one_letter_code
_entity_poly.pdbx_strand_id
1 'polypeptide(L)'
;MRRGFTVTELVVVVGIMVALAGVGIPIFTGMRSTAESAKCITRLRGLGTALESYLSENGNFFPRIKMGRKSHSGGNNVLEEVLSPYVDGPEVFQCPSDHADYQKTGSSYFWNHRASGLKRTKVVMMGMSRGSSKIPLIHDKEAYHGDENGTNFLFLDLSAGKDLDFDVETE
;
A
#
# COMPACT_ATOMS: atom_id res chain seq x y z
N MET A 1 27.88 -54.20 -1.38
CA MET A 1 27.24 -54.06 -0.06
C MET A 1 26.66 -52.66 0.03
N ARG A 2 25.34 -52.51 0.15
CA ARG A 2 24.70 -51.20 0.37
C ARG A 2 24.69 -50.94 1.88
N ARG A 3 25.34 -49.87 2.35
CA ARG A 3 25.16 -49.38 3.72
C ARG A 3 23.75 -48.82 3.83
N GLY A 4 22.94 -49.40 4.71
CA GLY A 4 21.62 -48.87 5.08
C GLY A 4 21.75 -47.84 6.20
N PHE A 5 20.87 -46.85 6.21
CA PHE A 5 20.73 -45.91 7.32
C PHE A 5 20.26 -46.65 8.58
N THR A 6 20.84 -46.31 9.73
CA THR A 6 20.34 -46.79 11.02
C THR A 6 19.09 -46.01 11.44
N VAL A 7 18.20 -46.63 12.21
CA VAL A 7 17.00 -45.97 12.76
C VAL A 7 17.39 -44.75 13.59
N THR A 8 18.48 -44.84 14.35
CA THR A 8 19.01 -43.75 15.16
C THR A 8 19.47 -42.56 14.33
N GLU A 9 20.13 -42.77 13.19
CA GLU A 9 20.54 -41.68 12.30
C GLU A 9 19.33 -40.95 11.71
N LEU A 10 18.27 -41.68 11.32
CA LEU A 10 17.06 -41.07 10.81
C LEU A 10 16.36 -40.22 11.89
N VAL A 11 16.27 -40.72 13.13
CA VAL A 11 15.62 -40.02 14.24
C VAL A 11 16.35 -38.74 14.61
N VAL A 12 17.69 -38.74 14.66
CA VAL A 12 18.47 -37.53 14.96
C VAL A 12 18.28 -36.47 13.87
N VAL A 13 18.27 -36.86 12.59
CA VAL A 13 18.07 -35.93 11.47
C VAL A 13 16.68 -35.28 11.53
N VAL A 14 15.64 -36.08 11.73
CA VAL A 14 14.28 -35.54 11.87
C VAL A 14 14.16 -34.66 13.12
N GLY A 15 14.81 -35.04 14.22
CA GLY A 15 14.87 -34.22 15.43
C GLY A 15 15.48 -32.84 15.19
N ILE A 16 16.60 -32.76 14.45
CA ILE A 16 17.23 -31.49 14.07
C ILE A 16 16.31 -30.69 13.13
N MET A 17 15.67 -31.32 12.15
CA MET A 17 14.73 -30.63 11.24
C MET A 17 13.55 -30.01 12.00
N VAL A 18 12.95 -30.73 12.96
CA VAL A 18 11.85 -30.22 13.79
C VAL A 18 12.31 -29.06 14.67
N ALA A 19 13.51 -29.16 15.28
CA ALA A 19 14.06 -28.09 16.11
C ALA A 19 14.29 -26.81 15.29
N LEU A 20 14.86 -26.92 14.09
CA LEU A 20 15.08 -25.77 13.20
C LEU A 20 13.77 -25.18 12.67
N ALA A 21 12.82 -26.02 12.27
CA ALA A 21 11.50 -25.57 11.82
C ALA A 21 10.74 -24.84 12.95
N GLY A 22 10.86 -25.31 14.20
CA GLY A 22 10.21 -24.68 15.36
C GLY A 22 10.63 -23.23 15.59
N VAL A 23 11.91 -22.88 15.34
CA VAL A 23 12.40 -21.50 15.43
C VAL A 23 12.17 -20.72 14.14
N GLY A 24 12.21 -21.39 12.98
CA GLY A 24 12.09 -20.73 11.67
C GLY A 24 10.67 -20.22 11.34
N ILE A 25 9.63 -20.97 11.70
CA ILE A 25 8.22 -20.62 11.38
C ILE A 25 7.81 -19.24 11.92
N PRO A 26 7.99 -18.90 13.22
CA PRO A 26 7.53 -17.61 13.75
C PRO A 26 8.27 -16.40 13.16
N ILE A 27 9.54 -16.56 12.78
CA ILE A 27 10.32 -15.49 12.17
C ILE A 27 9.83 -15.23 10.73
N PHE A 28 9.56 -16.30 9.99
CA PHE A 28 9.16 -16.21 8.58
C PHE A 28 7.79 -15.52 8.40
N THR A 29 6.84 -15.71 9.32
CA THR A 29 5.52 -15.06 9.25
C THR A 29 5.61 -13.54 9.41
N GLY A 30 6.44 -13.06 10.34
CA GLY A 30 6.71 -11.62 10.51
C GLY A 30 7.36 -11.00 9.27
N MET A 31 8.41 -11.65 8.75
CA MET A 31 9.10 -11.19 7.53
C MET A 31 8.16 -11.09 6.32
N ARG A 32 7.23 -12.05 6.18
CA ARG A 32 6.25 -12.03 5.11
C ARG A 32 5.34 -10.81 5.20
N SER A 33 4.82 -10.48 6.39
CA SER A 33 3.97 -9.30 6.59
C SER A 33 4.68 -8.01 6.17
N THR A 34 5.94 -7.83 6.60
CA THR A 34 6.75 -6.68 6.21
C THR A 34 7.01 -6.63 4.70
N ALA A 35 7.30 -7.78 4.08
CA ALA A 35 7.52 -7.85 2.63
C ALA A 35 6.26 -7.49 1.84
N GLU A 36 5.08 -7.93 2.28
CA GLU A 36 3.81 -7.59 1.66
C GLU A 36 3.49 -6.08 1.81
N SER A 37 3.77 -5.49 2.98
CA SER A 37 3.68 -4.04 3.18
C SER A 37 4.61 -3.26 2.24
N ALA A 38 5.87 -3.69 2.08
CA ALA A 38 6.80 -3.08 1.14
C ALA A 38 6.30 -3.14 -0.32
N LYS A 39 5.61 -4.24 -0.70
CA LYS A 39 4.95 -4.33 -2.00
C LYS A 39 3.79 -3.34 -2.11
N CYS A 40 2.94 -3.18 -1.09
CA CYS A 40 1.86 -2.19 -1.12
C CYS A 40 2.39 -0.76 -1.25
N ILE A 41 3.49 -0.42 -0.58
CA ILE A 41 4.19 0.87 -0.76
C ILE A 41 4.68 1.03 -2.22
N THR A 42 5.19 -0.03 -2.82
CA THR A 42 5.63 0.00 -4.24
C THR A 42 4.45 0.24 -5.18
N ARG A 43 3.29 -0.37 -4.92
CA ARG A 43 2.04 -0.13 -5.65
C ARG A 43 1.59 1.33 -5.51
N LEU A 44 1.62 1.89 -4.30
CA LEU A 44 1.34 3.32 -4.05
C LEU A 44 2.27 4.25 -4.83
N ARG A 45 3.57 3.96 -4.89
CA ARG A 45 4.52 4.75 -5.71
C ARG A 45 4.18 4.68 -7.19
N GLY A 46 3.79 3.51 -7.70
CA GLY A 46 3.27 3.35 -9.07
C GLY A 46 2.03 4.22 -9.33
N LEU A 47 1.11 4.28 -8.37
CA LEU A 47 -0.04 5.20 -8.43
C LEU A 47 0.38 6.67 -8.41
N GLY A 48 1.42 7.02 -7.65
CA GLY A 48 2.00 8.36 -7.66
C GLY A 48 2.55 8.75 -9.02
N THR A 49 3.28 7.84 -9.67
CA THR A 49 3.76 8.05 -11.05
C THR A 49 2.60 8.24 -12.03
N ALA A 50 1.57 7.40 -11.95
CA ALA A 50 0.37 7.53 -12.78
C ALA A 50 -0.36 8.87 -12.54
N LEU A 51 -0.42 9.32 -11.28
CA LEU A 51 -1.03 10.59 -10.92
C LEU A 51 -0.24 11.78 -11.48
N GLU A 52 1.09 11.73 -11.49
CA GLU A 52 1.91 12.78 -12.13
C GLU A 52 1.68 12.85 -13.64
N SER A 53 1.58 11.70 -14.31
CA SER A 53 1.22 11.65 -15.74
C SER A 53 -0.15 12.29 -15.98
N TYR A 54 -1.16 11.93 -15.17
CA TYR A 54 -2.48 12.56 -15.21
C TYR A 54 -2.41 14.08 -15.01
N LEU A 55 -1.67 14.55 -13.99
CA LEU A 55 -1.55 15.98 -13.68
C LEU A 55 -0.90 16.75 -14.84
N SER A 56 0.11 16.17 -15.47
CA SER A 56 0.81 16.77 -16.61
C SER A 56 -0.14 17.05 -17.78
N GLU A 57 -1.03 16.11 -18.08
CA GLU A 57 -2.03 16.23 -19.16
C GLU A 57 -3.23 17.12 -18.78
N ASN A 58 -3.56 17.20 -17.50
CA ASN A 58 -4.75 17.90 -16.99
C ASN A 58 -4.43 19.26 -16.35
N GLY A 59 -3.36 19.92 -16.76
CA GLY A 59 -3.04 21.29 -16.33
C GLY A 59 -2.73 21.42 -14.83
N ASN A 60 -2.20 20.37 -14.22
CA ASN A 60 -1.93 20.24 -12.79
C ASN A 60 -3.19 20.27 -11.89
N PHE A 61 -4.36 19.92 -12.42
CA PHE A 61 -5.56 19.71 -11.62
C PHE A 61 -5.67 18.25 -11.19
N PHE A 62 -5.89 18.01 -9.90
CA PHE A 62 -6.19 16.67 -9.42
C PHE A 62 -7.51 16.14 -9.97
N PRO A 63 -7.64 14.82 -10.16
CA PRO A 63 -8.84 14.22 -10.69
C PRO A 63 -10.06 14.54 -9.81
N ARG A 64 -11.21 14.78 -10.43
CA ARG A 64 -12.46 15.11 -9.71
C ARG A 64 -13.17 13.85 -9.23
N ILE A 65 -12.46 12.98 -8.51
CA ILE A 65 -12.93 11.65 -8.12
C ILE A 65 -13.48 11.61 -6.69
N LYS A 66 -14.27 10.58 -6.41
CA LYS A 66 -14.72 10.24 -5.05
C LYS A 66 -13.59 9.56 -4.28
N MET A 67 -13.73 9.49 -2.96
CA MET A 67 -12.78 8.79 -2.08
C MET A 67 -12.63 7.31 -2.45
N GLY A 68 -13.72 6.67 -2.86
CA GLY A 68 -13.76 5.30 -3.34
C GLY A 68 -15.20 4.89 -3.58
N ARG A 69 -15.42 3.60 -3.84
CA ARG A 69 -16.74 3.00 -4.02
C ARG A 69 -16.96 1.82 -3.09
N LYS A 70 -18.24 1.50 -2.85
CA LYS A 70 -18.67 0.39 -1.99
C LYS A 70 -18.81 -0.95 -2.74
N SER A 71 -18.94 -0.91 -4.07
CA SER A 71 -19.09 -2.09 -4.93
C SER A 71 -18.34 -1.87 -6.23
N HIS A 72 -17.71 -2.91 -6.78
CA HIS A 72 -16.98 -2.91 -8.05
C HIS A 72 -17.89 -2.62 -9.25
N SER A 73 -19.20 -2.84 -9.11
CA SER A 73 -20.19 -2.49 -10.13
C SER A 73 -20.76 -1.07 -9.97
N GLY A 74 -20.39 -0.35 -8.91
CA GLY A 74 -21.07 0.87 -8.50
C GLY A 74 -20.19 2.11 -8.54
N GLY A 75 -20.65 3.13 -9.27
CA GLY A 75 -20.10 4.47 -9.22
C GLY A 75 -18.96 4.70 -10.21
N ASN A 76 -19.21 5.65 -11.11
CA ASN A 76 -18.20 6.17 -12.01
C ASN A 76 -17.45 7.29 -11.29
N ASN A 77 -16.19 7.53 -11.67
CA ASN A 77 -15.31 8.59 -11.16
C ASN A 77 -14.65 8.27 -9.80
N VAL A 78 -13.94 7.14 -9.77
CA VAL A 78 -13.04 6.71 -8.68
C VAL A 78 -11.60 6.55 -9.19
N LEU A 79 -10.65 6.34 -8.28
CA LEU A 79 -9.22 6.31 -8.55
C LEU A 79 -8.85 5.32 -9.66
N GLU A 80 -9.33 4.08 -9.54
CA GLU A 80 -9.01 2.98 -10.45
C GLU A 80 -9.58 3.16 -11.86
N GLU A 81 -10.64 3.94 -12.02
CA GLU A 81 -11.23 4.23 -13.32
C GLU A 81 -10.44 5.35 -14.02
N VAL A 82 -10.15 6.42 -13.30
CA VAL A 82 -9.48 7.61 -13.86
C VAL A 82 -7.99 7.37 -14.11
N LEU A 83 -7.32 6.60 -13.24
CA LEU A 83 -5.90 6.30 -13.42
C LEU A 83 -5.63 5.05 -14.27
N SER A 84 -6.66 4.28 -14.66
CA SER A 84 -6.49 3.09 -15.51
C SER A 84 -5.67 3.31 -16.80
N PRO A 85 -5.76 4.46 -17.51
CA PRO A 85 -4.97 4.67 -18.73
C PRO A 85 -3.49 4.96 -18.46
N TYR A 86 -3.13 5.26 -17.20
CA TYR A 86 -1.79 5.70 -16.79
C TYR A 86 -1.00 4.60 -16.06
N VAL A 87 -1.53 3.38 -16.03
CA VAL A 87 -0.95 2.24 -15.32
C VAL A 87 -0.90 1.01 -16.22
N ASP A 88 0.07 0.13 -16.00
CA ASP A 88 0.27 -1.06 -16.84
C ASP A 88 -0.73 -2.19 -16.58
N GLY A 89 -1.57 -2.10 -15.55
CA GLY A 89 -2.57 -3.11 -15.21
C GLY A 89 -3.36 -2.81 -13.93
N PRO A 90 -4.53 -3.46 -13.73
CA PRO A 90 -5.40 -3.21 -12.59
C PRO A 90 -4.79 -3.68 -11.26
N GLU A 91 -3.78 -4.54 -11.27
CA GLU A 91 -3.10 -5.06 -10.08
C GLU A 91 -2.38 -3.96 -9.29
N VAL A 92 -2.11 -2.81 -9.91
CA VAL A 92 -1.55 -1.64 -9.22
C VAL A 92 -2.51 -1.10 -8.14
N PHE A 93 -3.82 -1.30 -8.32
CA PHE A 93 -4.85 -0.88 -7.37
C PHE A 93 -5.07 -1.91 -6.25
N GLN A 94 -4.36 -3.03 -6.26
CA GLN A 94 -4.43 -4.04 -5.21
C GLN A 94 -3.20 -3.99 -4.30
N CYS A 95 -3.44 -3.87 -2.99
CA CYS A 95 -2.44 -4.16 -1.98
C CYS A 95 -2.39 -5.69 -1.77
N PRO A 96 -1.22 -6.35 -1.88
CA PRO A 96 -1.12 -7.80 -1.67
C PRO A 96 -1.61 -8.31 -0.30
N SER A 97 -1.62 -7.47 0.73
CA SER A 97 -2.20 -7.80 2.05
C SER A 97 -3.73 -7.63 2.13
N ASP A 98 -4.37 -7.10 1.09
CA ASP A 98 -5.83 -7.00 1.00
C ASP A 98 -6.43 -8.30 0.47
N HIS A 99 -7.27 -8.92 1.30
CA HIS A 99 -7.91 -10.21 1.03
C HIS A 99 -9.40 -10.08 0.67
N ALA A 100 -9.99 -8.87 0.71
CA ALA A 100 -11.44 -8.71 0.57
C ALA A 100 -11.88 -7.45 -0.17
N ASP A 101 -11.27 -6.30 0.08
CA ASP A 101 -11.81 -5.02 -0.35
C ASP A 101 -11.57 -4.76 -1.83
N TYR A 102 -10.43 -5.17 -2.37
CA TYR A 102 -10.12 -5.10 -3.78
C TYR A 102 -11.16 -5.86 -4.62
N GLN A 103 -11.54 -7.06 -4.20
CA GLN A 103 -12.57 -7.85 -4.91
C GLN A 103 -13.95 -7.19 -4.81
N LYS A 104 -14.28 -6.62 -3.64
CA LYS A 104 -15.57 -5.95 -3.44
C LYS A 104 -15.68 -4.63 -4.19
N THR A 105 -14.60 -3.86 -4.28
CA THR A 105 -14.64 -2.44 -4.64
C THR A 105 -13.76 -2.06 -5.82
N GLY A 106 -12.82 -2.90 -6.24
CA GLY A 106 -11.87 -2.65 -7.33
C GLY A 106 -10.60 -1.90 -6.96
N SER A 107 -10.42 -1.54 -5.70
CA SER A 107 -9.20 -0.90 -5.22
C SER A 107 -9.01 -1.19 -3.74
N SER A 108 -7.78 -1.43 -3.31
CA SER A 108 -7.37 -1.50 -1.90
C SER A 108 -7.11 -0.11 -1.31
N TYR A 109 -7.26 0.94 -2.11
CA TYR A 109 -6.87 2.31 -1.75
C TYR A 109 -8.05 3.29 -1.74
N PHE A 110 -7.98 4.27 -0.86
CA PHE A 110 -8.82 5.45 -0.86
C PHE A 110 -8.08 6.69 -1.36
N TRP A 111 -8.81 7.53 -2.09
CA TRP A 111 -8.40 8.86 -2.51
C TRP A 111 -8.79 9.91 -1.47
N ASN A 112 -7.91 10.87 -1.21
CA ASN A 112 -8.23 12.06 -0.43
C ASN A 112 -9.12 13.00 -1.26
N HIS A 113 -10.43 12.81 -1.18
CA HIS A 113 -11.44 13.59 -1.90
C HIS A 113 -11.37 15.11 -1.66
N ARG A 114 -10.67 15.58 -0.61
CA ARG A 114 -10.46 17.01 -0.36
C ARG A 114 -9.52 17.65 -1.39
N ALA A 115 -8.65 16.87 -2.03
CA ALA A 115 -7.79 17.32 -3.11
C ALA A 115 -8.51 17.33 -4.47
N SER A 116 -9.66 16.66 -4.61
CA SER A 116 -10.35 16.48 -5.88
C SER A 116 -10.67 17.80 -6.59
N GLY A 117 -10.22 17.93 -7.84
CA GLY A 117 -10.47 19.11 -8.67
C GLY A 117 -9.72 20.37 -8.26
N LEU A 118 -8.85 20.30 -7.24
CA LEU A 118 -7.97 21.39 -6.87
C LEU A 118 -6.70 21.34 -7.72
N LYS A 119 -6.13 22.52 -8.01
CA LYS A 119 -4.80 22.62 -8.61
C LYS A 119 -3.75 22.20 -7.58
N ARG A 120 -2.68 21.52 -8.00
CA ARG A 120 -1.58 21.07 -7.13
C ARG A 120 -1.09 22.17 -6.19
N THR A 121 -0.86 23.37 -6.71
CA THR A 121 -0.40 24.54 -5.95
C THR A 121 -1.32 24.93 -4.80
N LYS A 122 -2.64 24.79 -4.97
CA LYS A 122 -3.61 25.09 -3.92
C LYS A 122 -3.56 24.05 -2.79
N VAL A 123 -3.33 22.78 -3.13
CA VAL A 123 -3.18 21.71 -2.12
C VAL A 123 -1.88 21.90 -1.35
N VAL A 124 -0.77 22.22 -2.04
CA VAL A 124 0.51 22.57 -1.38
C VAL A 124 0.32 23.74 -0.41
N MET A 125 -0.30 24.83 -0.86
CA MET A 125 -0.55 26.00 -0.01
C MET A 125 -1.42 25.67 1.21
N MET A 126 -2.42 24.79 1.05
CA MET A 126 -3.25 24.31 2.14
C MET A 126 -2.47 23.50 3.19
N GLY A 127 -1.48 22.70 2.75
CA GLY A 127 -0.55 22.02 3.68
C GLY A 127 0.35 23.00 4.40
N MET A 128 0.95 23.96 3.67
CA MET A 128 1.79 25.00 4.25
C MET A 128 1.03 25.83 5.30
N SER A 129 -0.21 26.23 5.03
CA SER A 129 -1.06 26.95 5.99
C SER A 129 -1.44 26.12 7.22
N ARG A 130 -1.25 24.80 7.18
CA ARG A 130 -1.47 23.86 8.30
C ARG A 130 -0.17 23.36 8.93
N GLY A 131 0.98 23.90 8.52
CA GLY A 131 2.29 23.45 9.00
C GLY A 131 2.63 22.01 8.60
N SER A 132 2.03 21.46 7.54
CA SER A 132 2.26 20.08 7.12
C SER A 132 2.81 20.01 5.69
N SER A 133 4.02 19.47 5.57
CA SER A 133 4.67 19.16 4.29
C SER A 133 4.13 17.87 3.66
N LYS A 134 3.74 16.89 4.51
CA LYS A 134 3.24 15.58 4.12
C LYS A 134 1.72 15.54 4.02
N ILE A 135 1.18 15.85 2.84
CA ILE A 135 -0.26 15.79 2.58
C ILE A 135 -0.63 14.44 1.98
N PRO A 136 -1.40 13.56 2.66
CA PRO A 136 -1.78 12.27 2.10
C PRO A 136 -2.77 12.45 0.95
N LEU A 137 -2.50 11.80 -0.18
CA LEU A 137 -3.33 11.78 -1.37
C LEU A 137 -4.03 10.44 -1.55
N ILE A 138 -3.30 9.34 -1.39
CA ILE A 138 -3.81 7.96 -1.51
C ILE A 138 -3.41 7.20 -0.25
N HIS A 139 -4.26 6.33 0.27
CA HIS A 139 -3.94 5.51 1.43
C HIS A 139 -4.66 4.17 1.38
N ASP A 140 -4.17 3.18 2.11
CA ASP A 140 -4.86 1.90 2.27
C ASP A 140 -6.25 2.12 2.89
N LYS A 141 -7.26 1.35 2.48
CA LYS A 141 -8.62 1.48 3.03
C LYS A 141 -8.72 1.06 4.48
N GLU A 142 -7.91 0.08 4.88
CA GLU A 142 -7.88 -0.50 6.21
C GLU A 142 -6.41 -0.68 6.64
N ALA A 143 -6.20 -0.99 7.91
CA ALA A 143 -4.89 -1.36 8.44
C ALA A 143 -4.53 -2.81 8.03
N TYR A 144 -4.22 -3.03 6.75
CA TYR A 144 -3.92 -4.37 6.21
C TYR A 144 -2.63 -4.99 6.76
N HIS A 145 -1.76 -4.18 7.35
CA HIS A 145 -0.47 -4.61 7.89
C HIS A 145 -0.57 -4.59 9.41
N GLY A 146 -0.48 -5.75 10.09
CA GLY A 146 -0.87 -5.96 11.50
C GLY A 146 -0.06 -5.23 12.60
N ASP A 147 0.43 -4.01 12.32
CA ASP A 147 1.10 -3.09 13.23
C ASP A 147 0.08 -2.03 13.73
N GLU A 148 0.35 -1.33 14.85
CA GLU A 148 -0.53 -0.27 15.39
C GLU A 148 -0.81 0.86 14.36
N ASN A 149 0.11 1.09 13.41
CA ASN A 149 -0.03 1.96 12.24
C ASN A 149 0.03 1.14 10.94
N GLY A 150 -0.95 0.27 10.73
CA GLY A 150 -1.01 -0.68 9.62
C GLY A 150 -1.40 -0.13 8.25
N THR A 151 -1.52 1.18 8.10
CA THR A 151 -1.96 1.86 6.88
C THR A 151 -0.77 2.52 6.18
N ASN A 152 -0.59 2.26 4.89
CA ASN A 152 0.36 2.99 4.08
C ASN A 152 -0.32 4.19 3.40
N PHE A 153 0.47 5.24 3.20
CA PHE A 153 0.06 6.48 2.56
C PHE A 153 1.00 6.79 1.39
N LEU A 154 0.44 7.39 0.35
CA LEU A 154 1.13 8.14 -0.68
C LEU A 154 0.86 9.63 -0.42
N PHE A 155 1.92 10.40 -0.34
CA PHE A 155 1.88 11.83 -0.08
C PHE A 155 2.01 12.65 -1.38
N LEU A 156 1.70 13.94 -1.27
CA LEU A 156 1.75 14.91 -2.37
C LEU A 156 3.15 15.12 -2.96
N ASP A 157 4.19 14.87 -2.18
CA ASP A 157 5.60 14.88 -2.61
C ASP A 157 6.02 13.58 -3.30
N LEU A 158 5.07 12.65 -3.52
CA LEU A 158 5.27 11.31 -4.07
C LEU A 158 6.05 10.35 -3.15
N SER A 159 6.34 10.76 -1.92
CA SER A 159 6.81 9.82 -0.91
C SER A 159 5.69 8.87 -0.51
N ALA A 160 6.05 7.64 -0.16
CA ALA A 160 5.11 6.64 0.34
C ALA A 160 5.69 5.92 1.56
N GLY A 161 4.86 5.78 2.60
CA GLY A 161 5.27 5.25 3.91
C GLY A 161 4.09 5.10 4.88
N LYS A 162 4.39 4.71 6.12
CA LYS A 162 3.38 4.45 7.17
C LYS A 162 3.10 5.64 8.08
N ASP A 163 4.07 6.53 8.26
CA ASP A 163 3.99 7.59 9.26
C ASP A 163 3.32 8.86 8.73
N LEU A 164 2.21 9.23 9.36
CA LEU A 164 1.70 10.60 9.38
C LEU A 164 2.53 11.41 10.38
N ASP A 165 3.82 11.58 10.09
CA ASP A 165 4.68 12.41 10.91
C ASP A 165 4.30 13.87 10.61
N PHE A 166 3.39 14.41 11.42
CA PHE A 166 3.15 15.84 11.45
C PHE A 166 4.37 16.44 12.13
N ASP A 167 5.17 17.21 11.41
CA ASP A 167 6.15 18.12 11.99
C ASP A 167 5.41 19.11 12.90
N VAL A 168 5.05 18.68 14.11
CA VAL A 168 4.73 19.59 15.19
C VAL A 168 6.08 20.04 15.68
N GLU A 169 6.56 21.17 15.15
CA GLU A 169 7.62 21.94 15.80
C GLU A 169 7.14 22.20 17.24
N THR A 170 7.60 21.35 18.16
CA THR A 170 7.48 21.61 19.59
C THR A 170 8.46 22.74 19.89
N GLU A 171 7.96 23.98 19.88
CA GLU A 171 8.58 25.10 20.58
C GLU A 171 8.57 24.87 22.10
#